data_AF-A0A2N2HU66-F1
#
_entry.id   AF-A0A2N2HU66-F1
#
_cell.length_a   1.000
_cell.length_b   1.000
_cell.length_c   1.000
_cell.angle_alpha   90.00
_cell.angle_beta   90.00
_cell.angle_gamma   90.00
#
_symmetry.space_group_name_H-M   'P 1'
#
loop_
_entity.id
_entity.type
_entity.pdbx_description
1 polymer ?
#
loop_
_entity_poly.entity_id
_entity_poly.type
_entity_poly.pdbx_seq_one_letter_code
_entity_poly.pdbx_strand_id
1 'polypeptide(L)'
;STASGGAYYDDGVIAFCKHLREALRWHTESFSFQTTAYSGYVPPTKESWGLPHDPVPVGDDSPNDAYALVPIELDWTKIGGVAYNNASTGAKITHFPVIHARQGSMGYKLEWTTPTGAVLNMIYTSDTKPETNSVEQAKNSGVGVDVFIHEMVVPPVVWAYKNMGLNAPPAPGDPNYADFQRTVQGLTRVQNSSHTSQGAFGYILGRIEPKPRLTVATHFPVADDTVASALNSVQAHCPDVEMGRDIVWSFDLMVLRIFPDRIEQCRADVSRFSFTPPVRVPDGLLPPKYRDGTGAGDPYAQIDIATQIPPTNPDGTENYREDGY
;
A
#
# COMPACT_ATOMS: atom_id res chain seq x y z
N SER A 1 -3.03 -18.76 28.77
CA SER A 1 -1.93 -18.99 27.81
C SER A 1 -0.72 -18.21 28.30
N THR A 2 0.25 -18.90 28.91
CA THR A 2 1.53 -18.30 29.27
C THR A 2 2.41 -18.37 28.04
N ALA A 3 2.37 -17.33 27.20
CA ALA A 3 3.32 -17.21 26.12
C ALA A 3 4.73 -17.20 26.73
N SER A 4 5.48 -18.28 26.49
CA SER A 4 6.92 -18.32 26.70
C SER A 4 7.55 -17.13 25.97
N GLY A 5 8.61 -16.55 26.55
CA GLY A 5 9.31 -15.37 26.02
C GLY A 5 9.45 -15.38 24.49
N GLY A 6 9.19 -14.22 23.88
CA GLY A 6 8.94 -14.09 22.45
C GLY A 6 10.06 -14.63 21.58
N ALA A 7 9.73 -15.62 20.75
CA ALA A 7 10.55 -15.97 19.60
C ALA A 7 10.50 -14.81 18.60
N TYR A 8 11.66 -14.48 18.01
CA TYR A 8 11.69 -13.69 16.79
C TYR A 8 11.40 -14.62 15.62
N TYR A 9 10.47 -14.22 14.77
CA TYR A 9 10.10 -14.94 13.56
C TYR A 9 10.70 -14.26 12.35
N ASP A 10 11.23 -15.06 11.43
CA ASP A 10 11.73 -14.62 10.13
C ASP A 10 10.55 -14.47 9.16
N ASP A 11 9.83 -13.36 9.31
CA ASP A 11 8.65 -13.02 8.52
C ASP A 11 8.97 -11.96 7.44
N GLY A 12 10.15 -12.06 6.82
CA GLY A 12 10.55 -11.19 5.72
C GLY A 12 9.59 -11.24 4.52
N VAL A 13 9.76 -10.35 3.55
CA VAL A 13 8.91 -10.28 2.35
C VAL A 13 8.98 -11.59 1.57
N ILE A 14 10.15 -12.24 1.52
CA ILE A 14 10.29 -13.56 0.86
C ILE A 14 9.45 -14.62 1.58
N ALA A 15 9.54 -14.70 2.90
CA ALA A 15 8.78 -15.66 3.70
C ALA A 15 7.26 -15.41 3.59
N PHE A 16 6.84 -14.14 3.67
CA PHE A 16 5.47 -13.71 3.45
C PHE A 16 4.96 -14.15 2.07
N CYS A 17 5.68 -13.81 0.99
CA CYS A 17 5.29 -14.18 -0.37
C CYS A 17 5.23 -15.69 -0.55
N LYS A 18 6.15 -16.45 0.04
CA LYS A 18 6.14 -17.92 -0.03
C LYS A 18 4.86 -18.50 0.59
N HIS A 19 4.53 -18.10 1.81
CA HIS A 19 3.32 -18.57 2.48
C HIS A 19 2.04 -18.08 1.81
N LEU A 20 2.04 -16.85 1.29
CA LEU A 20 0.94 -16.34 0.49
C LEU A 20 0.74 -17.17 -0.78
N ARG A 21 1.82 -17.50 -1.50
CA ARG A 21 1.75 -18.33 -2.70
C ARG A 21 1.22 -19.73 -2.40
N GLU A 22 1.68 -20.34 -1.32
CA GLU A 22 1.18 -21.63 -0.83
C GLU A 22 -0.33 -21.56 -0.52
N ALA A 23 -0.77 -20.54 0.23
CA ALA A 23 -2.17 -20.34 0.59
C ALA A 23 -3.07 -20.08 -0.63
N LEU A 24 -2.58 -19.34 -1.62
CA LEU A 24 -3.34 -19.00 -2.82
C LEU A 24 -3.33 -20.10 -3.90
N ARG A 25 -2.54 -21.17 -3.72
CA ARG A 25 -2.36 -22.21 -4.76
C ARG A 25 -3.64 -22.85 -5.21
N TRP A 26 -4.55 -23.15 -4.29
CA TRP A 26 -5.84 -23.71 -4.64
C TRP A 26 -6.60 -22.81 -5.63
N HIS A 27 -6.62 -21.50 -5.38
CA HIS A 27 -7.31 -20.54 -6.24
C HIS A 27 -6.61 -20.38 -7.60
N THR A 28 -5.29 -20.19 -7.61
CA THR A 28 -4.54 -19.96 -8.86
C THR A 28 -4.60 -21.19 -9.76
N GLU A 29 -4.42 -22.40 -9.20
CA GLU A 29 -4.46 -23.63 -9.99
C GLU A 29 -5.86 -23.90 -10.56
N SER A 30 -6.92 -23.58 -9.81
CA SER A 30 -8.30 -23.75 -10.30
C SER A 30 -8.61 -22.99 -11.60
N PHE A 31 -7.85 -21.93 -11.91
CA PHE A 31 -7.99 -21.16 -13.16
C PHE A 31 -6.85 -21.41 -14.16
N SER A 32 -5.89 -22.28 -13.87
CA SER A 32 -4.75 -22.59 -14.76
C SER A 32 -5.10 -23.45 -15.99
N PHE A 33 -6.40 -23.68 -16.24
CA PHE A 33 -6.90 -24.09 -17.55
C PHE A 33 -6.92 -22.92 -18.55
N GLN A 34 -6.84 -21.68 -18.06
CA GLN A 34 -6.57 -20.51 -18.86
C GLN A 34 -5.06 -20.33 -19.03
N THR A 35 -4.65 -19.63 -20.09
CA THR A 35 -3.24 -19.31 -20.29
C THR A 35 -2.76 -18.31 -19.24
N THR A 36 -1.66 -18.63 -18.56
CA THR A 36 -1.02 -17.75 -17.56
C THR A 36 0.30 -17.15 -18.03
N ALA A 37 0.73 -17.43 -19.26
CA ALA A 37 2.00 -16.95 -19.81
C ALA A 37 1.91 -16.69 -21.31
N TYR A 38 2.71 -15.78 -21.83
CA TYR A 38 2.78 -15.49 -23.27
C TYR A 38 4.23 -15.28 -23.72
N SER A 39 4.55 -15.65 -24.95
CA SER A 39 5.92 -15.67 -25.47
C SER A 39 6.57 -14.28 -25.58
N GLY A 40 5.76 -13.22 -25.66
CA GLY A 40 6.22 -11.84 -25.69
C GLY A 40 6.60 -11.26 -24.33
N TYR A 41 6.34 -11.95 -23.21
CA TYR A 41 6.73 -11.47 -21.89
C TYR A 41 8.20 -11.80 -21.61
N VAL A 42 8.99 -10.76 -21.34
CA VAL A 42 10.37 -10.91 -20.86
C VAL A 42 10.36 -10.57 -19.37
N PRO A 43 10.57 -11.56 -18.47
CA PRO A 43 10.70 -11.29 -17.05
C PRO A 43 11.78 -10.24 -16.79
N PRO A 44 11.54 -9.27 -15.90
CA PRO A 44 12.55 -8.28 -15.58
C PRO A 44 13.78 -8.95 -14.98
N THR A 45 14.95 -8.38 -15.24
CA THR A 45 16.21 -8.73 -14.58
C THR A 45 16.63 -7.65 -13.60
N LYS A 46 17.61 -7.98 -12.75
CA LYS A 46 18.27 -7.03 -11.88
C LYS A 46 18.75 -5.79 -12.63
N GLU A 47 19.38 -5.97 -13.78
CA GLU A 47 19.91 -4.88 -14.61
C GLU A 47 18.80 -4.06 -15.25
N SER A 48 17.78 -4.73 -15.80
CA SER A 48 16.70 -4.05 -16.53
C SER A 48 15.87 -3.10 -15.65
N TRP A 49 15.69 -3.46 -14.38
CA TRP A 49 14.90 -2.70 -13.41
C TRP A 49 15.75 -2.02 -12.32
N GLY A 50 17.07 -2.18 -12.37
CA GLY A 50 17.99 -1.64 -11.36
C GLY A 50 17.71 -2.14 -9.94
N LEU A 51 17.42 -3.44 -9.79
CA LEU A 51 17.05 -4.07 -8.52
C LEU A 51 18.29 -4.36 -7.65
N PRO A 52 18.14 -4.54 -6.33
CA PRO A 52 19.27 -4.92 -5.46
C PRO A 52 19.79 -6.35 -5.71
N HIS A 53 18.92 -7.25 -6.15
CA HIS A 53 19.22 -8.66 -6.44
C HIS A 53 18.37 -9.17 -7.62
N ASP A 54 18.64 -10.39 -8.06
CA ASP A 54 17.86 -11.01 -9.13
C ASP A 54 16.41 -11.25 -8.68
N PRO A 55 15.42 -10.92 -9.53
CA PRO A 55 14.01 -11.18 -9.24
C PRO A 55 13.71 -12.66 -9.47
N VAL A 56 13.56 -13.41 -8.38
CA VAL A 56 13.30 -14.85 -8.41
C VAL A 56 11.92 -15.15 -7.80
N PRO A 57 11.03 -15.87 -8.49
CA PRO A 57 9.78 -16.32 -7.90
C PRO A 57 9.97 -17.14 -6.63
N VAL A 58 9.05 -17.00 -5.67
CA VAL A 58 8.92 -17.98 -4.59
C VAL A 58 8.28 -19.26 -5.12
N GLY A 59 8.70 -20.41 -4.59
CA GLY A 59 8.17 -21.71 -5.01
C GLY A 59 8.77 -22.18 -6.33
N ASP A 60 7.93 -22.81 -7.15
CA ASP A 60 8.29 -23.52 -8.38
C ASP A 60 7.63 -22.94 -9.65
N ASP A 61 6.97 -21.79 -9.54
CA ASP A 61 6.41 -21.12 -10.72
C ASP A 61 7.52 -20.60 -11.64
N SER A 62 7.26 -20.64 -12.94
CA SER A 62 8.13 -20.02 -13.92
C SER A 62 8.10 -18.49 -13.77
N PRO A 63 9.21 -17.76 -13.98
CA PRO A 63 9.23 -16.30 -13.94
C PRO A 63 8.30 -15.60 -14.95
N ASN A 64 7.81 -16.32 -15.96
CA ASN A 64 6.85 -15.81 -16.94
C ASN A 64 5.39 -16.22 -16.66
N ASP A 65 5.12 -16.85 -15.52
CA ASP A 65 3.78 -17.23 -15.08
C ASP A 65 3.09 -16.04 -14.39
N ALA A 66 1.87 -15.71 -14.79
CA ALA A 66 1.08 -14.62 -14.22
C ALA A 66 0.73 -14.84 -12.73
N TYR A 67 0.84 -16.07 -12.22
CA TYR A 67 0.64 -16.38 -10.80
C TYR A 67 1.94 -16.42 -9.99
N ALA A 68 3.11 -16.23 -10.61
CA ALA A 68 4.38 -16.18 -9.90
C ALA A 68 4.42 -14.96 -8.96
N LEU A 69 4.75 -15.18 -7.69
CA LEU A 69 5.06 -14.10 -6.74
C LEU A 69 6.57 -13.88 -6.67
N VAL A 70 7.03 -12.71 -7.09
CA VAL A 70 8.46 -12.37 -7.19
C VAL A 70 8.80 -11.27 -6.17
N PRO A 71 9.23 -11.63 -4.95
CA PRO A 71 9.58 -10.65 -3.92
C PRO A 71 10.90 -9.95 -4.23
N ILE A 72 10.93 -8.63 -4.02
CA ILE A 72 12.16 -7.85 -3.94
C ILE A 72 12.36 -7.47 -2.48
N GLU A 73 13.20 -8.22 -1.78
CA GLU A 73 13.46 -7.99 -0.35
C GLU A 73 14.60 -7.00 -0.16
N LEU A 74 14.36 -6.00 0.67
CA LEU A 74 15.25 -4.86 0.85
C LEU A 74 15.92 -4.93 2.22
N ASP A 75 17.18 -4.51 2.27
CA ASP A 75 17.87 -4.30 3.55
C ASP A 75 17.34 -3.02 4.21
N TRP A 76 16.32 -3.16 5.06
CA TRP A 76 15.62 -2.04 5.70
C TRP A 76 16.53 -1.09 6.48
N THR A 77 17.74 -1.51 6.86
CA THR A 77 18.69 -0.69 7.62
C THR A 77 19.35 0.40 6.78
N LYS A 78 19.32 0.29 5.45
CA LYS A 78 19.98 1.23 4.55
C LYS A 78 19.18 2.52 4.39
N ILE A 79 19.87 3.65 4.52
CA ILE A 79 19.38 4.95 4.09
C ILE A 79 19.85 5.18 2.65
N GLY A 80 18.90 5.40 1.73
CA GLY A 80 19.21 5.56 0.30
C GLY A 80 19.48 4.23 -0.41
N GLY A 81 19.07 3.10 0.17
CA GLY A 81 19.11 1.81 -0.51
C GLY A 81 18.19 1.83 -1.74
N VAL A 82 18.60 1.19 -2.83
CA VAL A 82 17.84 1.18 -4.09
C VAL A 82 16.85 0.02 -4.08
N ALA A 83 15.56 0.34 -4.17
CA ALA A 83 14.49 -0.63 -4.37
C ALA A 83 14.22 -0.88 -5.85
N TYR A 84 14.35 0.17 -6.67
CA TYR A 84 14.08 0.14 -8.10
C TYR A 84 14.84 1.29 -8.79
N ASN A 85 15.42 1.08 -9.95
CA ASN A 85 16.06 2.12 -10.75
C ASN A 85 16.02 1.76 -12.23
N ASN A 86 14.90 2.05 -12.88
CA ASN A 86 14.70 1.69 -14.27
C ASN A 86 15.01 2.89 -15.19
N ALA A 87 16.16 2.81 -15.85
CA ALA A 87 16.62 3.83 -16.78
C ALA A 87 15.66 4.05 -17.97
N SER A 88 14.92 3.02 -18.40
CA SER A 88 13.99 3.13 -19.54
C SER A 88 12.73 3.95 -19.23
N THR A 89 12.32 3.99 -17.96
CA THR A 89 11.17 4.80 -17.49
C THR A 89 11.60 6.09 -16.81
N GLY A 90 12.89 6.21 -16.47
CA GLY A 90 13.44 7.32 -15.70
C GLY A 90 12.97 7.34 -14.24
N ALA A 91 12.39 6.25 -13.74
CA ALA A 91 11.89 6.12 -12.38
C ALA A 91 12.90 5.41 -11.47
N LYS A 92 13.12 5.98 -10.29
CA LYS A 92 14.01 5.47 -9.26
C LYS A 92 13.32 5.54 -7.90
N ILE A 93 13.38 4.45 -7.16
CA ILE A 93 12.84 4.35 -5.81
C ILE A 93 13.98 3.98 -4.87
N THR A 94 14.22 4.85 -3.88
CA THR A 94 15.10 4.54 -2.75
C THR A 94 14.27 4.36 -1.48
N HIS A 95 14.81 3.64 -0.51
CA HIS A 95 14.18 3.43 0.79
C HIS A 95 15.08 3.88 1.94
N PHE A 96 14.47 4.06 3.11
CA PHE A 96 15.12 4.38 4.37
C PHE A 96 14.34 3.78 5.55
N PRO A 97 15.00 3.41 6.66
CA PRO A 97 14.33 2.90 7.84
C PRO A 97 13.40 3.95 8.46
N VAL A 98 12.23 3.49 8.88
CA VAL A 98 11.32 4.26 9.74
C VAL A 98 10.97 3.43 10.98
N ILE A 99 10.30 4.02 11.97
CA ILE A 99 10.06 3.38 13.27
C ILE A 99 8.57 3.04 13.41
N HIS A 100 8.21 1.79 13.18
CA HIS A 100 6.83 1.33 13.37
C HIS A 100 6.77 -0.15 13.74
N ALA A 101 6.10 -0.44 14.85
CA ALA A 101 5.88 -1.79 15.38
C ALA A 101 7.16 -2.64 15.49
N ARG A 102 7.47 -3.45 14.47
CA ARG A 102 8.66 -4.31 14.39
C ARG A 102 9.74 -3.68 13.50
N GLN A 103 10.99 -4.12 13.67
CA GLN A 103 12.06 -3.79 12.74
C GLN A 103 11.70 -4.26 11.33
N GLY A 104 11.98 -3.43 10.32
CA GLY A 104 11.65 -3.72 8.92
C GLY A 104 10.79 -2.66 8.24
N SER A 105 10.14 -1.79 9.00
CA SER A 105 9.34 -0.68 8.45
C SER A 105 10.22 0.31 7.69
N MET A 106 9.78 0.69 6.48
CA MET A 106 10.53 1.56 5.57
C MET A 106 9.67 2.70 5.05
N GLY A 107 10.30 3.86 4.88
CA GLY A 107 9.83 4.95 4.03
C GLY A 107 10.49 4.86 2.66
N TYR A 108 9.83 5.43 1.65
CA TYR A 108 10.27 5.39 0.27
C TYR A 108 10.33 6.80 -0.32
N LYS A 109 11.35 7.05 -1.15
CA LYS A 109 11.47 8.22 -2.00
C LYS A 109 11.44 7.78 -3.46
N LEU A 110 10.46 8.28 -4.21
CA LEU A 110 10.35 8.13 -5.65
C LEU A 110 10.94 9.37 -6.32
N GLU A 111 11.77 9.18 -7.33
CA GLU A 111 12.27 10.19 -8.26
C GLU A 111 11.88 9.76 -9.68
N TRP A 112 11.33 10.65 -10.49
CA TRP A 112 11.00 10.32 -11.88
C TRP A 112 11.27 11.48 -12.84
N THR A 113 11.72 11.13 -14.04
CA THR A 113 11.98 12.11 -15.11
C THR A 113 10.72 12.31 -15.95
N THR A 114 10.27 13.55 -16.05
CA THR A 114 9.16 13.95 -16.91
C THR A 114 9.56 13.92 -18.39
N PRO A 115 8.60 13.90 -19.34
CA PRO A 115 8.91 14.01 -20.78
C PRO A 115 9.69 15.27 -21.17
N THR A 116 9.65 16.33 -20.35
CA THR A 116 10.40 17.58 -20.56
C THR A 116 11.81 17.55 -19.94
N GLY A 117 12.22 16.43 -19.34
CA GLY A 117 13.53 16.26 -18.70
C GLY A 117 13.62 16.78 -17.27
N ALA A 118 12.55 17.38 -16.72
CA ALA A 118 12.53 17.77 -15.32
C ALA A 118 12.40 16.54 -14.42
N VAL A 119 13.14 16.50 -13.31
CA VAL A 119 13.07 15.44 -12.31
C VAL A 119 12.15 15.87 -11.19
N LEU A 120 11.08 15.12 -10.97
CA LEU A 120 10.15 15.28 -9.86
C LEU A 120 10.42 14.21 -8.81
N ASN A 121 10.01 14.47 -7.57
CA ASN A 121 10.23 13.56 -6.45
C ASN A 121 9.12 13.60 -5.40
N MET A 122 8.91 12.47 -4.75
CA MET A 122 7.90 12.29 -3.71
C MET A 122 8.43 11.36 -2.63
N ILE A 123 8.06 11.63 -1.37
CA ILE A 123 8.27 10.71 -0.24
C ILE A 123 6.93 10.14 0.21
N TYR A 124 6.92 8.84 0.51
CA TYR A 124 5.88 8.16 1.27
C TYR A 124 6.54 7.49 2.47
N THR A 125 6.25 7.96 3.68
CA THR A 125 6.94 7.45 4.89
C THR A 125 6.41 6.13 5.41
N SER A 126 5.27 5.65 4.91
CA SER A 126 4.47 4.63 5.60
C SER A 126 4.05 5.10 7.00
N ASP A 127 3.62 4.16 7.84
CA ASP A 127 3.42 4.40 9.26
C ASP A 127 4.78 4.54 9.96
N THR A 128 4.90 5.54 10.82
CA THR A 128 6.09 5.77 11.63
C THR A 128 5.80 6.70 12.80
N LYS A 129 6.35 6.38 13.97
CA LYS A 129 6.52 7.41 15.02
C LYS A 129 7.53 8.48 14.57
N PRO A 130 7.57 9.64 15.25
CA PRO A 130 8.47 10.73 14.87
C PRO A 130 9.94 10.30 14.87
N GLU A 131 10.61 10.56 13.75
CA GLU A 131 12.00 10.17 13.53
C GLU A 131 12.70 11.12 12.54
N THR A 132 14.02 11.03 12.42
CA THR A 132 14.84 12.03 11.71
C THR A 132 15.07 11.73 10.24
N ASN A 133 14.98 10.47 9.80
CA ASN A 133 15.26 10.10 8.42
C ASN A 133 14.27 10.76 7.46
N SER A 134 12.98 10.77 7.79
CA SER A 134 11.94 11.44 7.00
C SER A 134 12.23 12.93 6.85
N VAL A 135 12.71 13.59 7.91
CA VAL A 135 13.12 14.99 7.88
C VAL A 135 14.31 15.18 6.91
N GLU A 136 15.37 14.39 7.07
CA GLU A 136 16.58 14.55 6.25
C GLU A 136 16.33 14.18 4.77
N GLN A 137 15.51 13.17 4.50
CA GLN A 137 15.10 12.81 3.15
C GLN A 137 14.24 13.92 2.52
N ALA A 138 13.33 14.53 3.29
CA ALA A 138 12.45 15.60 2.80
C ALA A 138 13.16 16.91 2.50
N LYS A 139 14.30 17.19 3.17
CA LYS A 139 15.17 18.33 2.81
C LYS A 139 15.75 18.20 1.41
N ASN A 140 15.85 16.98 0.88
CA ASN A 140 16.21 16.68 -0.50
C ASN A 140 17.45 17.44 -0.99
N SER A 141 18.58 17.29 -0.29
CA SER A 141 19.83 18.00 -0.62
C SER A 141 19.69 19.53 -0.69
N GLY A 142 18.76 20.12 0.07
CA GLY A 142 18.59 21.56 0.19
C GLY A 142 17.65 22.19 -0.83
N VAL A 143 16.83 21.41 -1.55
CA VAL A 143 15.77 21.95 -2.44
C VAL A 143 14.35 21.67 -1.95
N GLY A 144 14.17 20.81 -0.94
CA GLY A 144 12.85 20.32 -0.56
C GLY A 144 12.29 19.29 -1.55
N VAL A 145 11.41 18.41 -1.08
CA VAL A 145 10.71 17.46 -1.97
C VAL A 145 9.49 18.09 -2.65
N ASP A 146 9.06 17.57 -3.80
CA ASP A 146 7.84 18.09 -4.43
C ASP A 146 6.59 17.68 -3.63
N VAL A 147 6.52 16.43 -3.19
CA VAL A 147 5.43 15.93 -2.35
C VAL A 147 5.99 15.16 -1.16
N PHE A 148 5.57 15.55 0.05
CA PHE A 148 5.88 14.84 1.28
C PHE A 148 4.63 14.21 1.86
N ILE A 149 4.47 12.89 1.71
CA ILE A 149 3.37 12.12 2.28
C ILE A 149 3.85 11.48 3.57
N HIS A 150 3.23 11.87 4.69
CA HIS A 150 3.59 11.36 6.00
C HIS A 150 2.34 11.02 6.81
N GLU A 151 2.42 9.97 7.61
CA GLU A 151 1.31 9.60 8.49
C GLU A 151 1.02 10.70 9.53
N MET A 152 -0.23 10.80 9.95
CA MET A 152 -0.64 11.57 11.11
C MET A 152 -1.85 10.90 11.75
N VAL A 153 -1.81 10.65 13.06
CA VAL A 153 -2.96 10.10 13.80
C VAL A 153 -3.60 11.12 14.73
N VAL A 154 -4.87 10.91 15.08
CA VAL A 154 -5.56 11.67 16.12
C VAL A 154 -4.92 11.45 17.50
N PRO A 155 -5.01 12.40 18.45
CA PRO A 155 -4.53 12.20 19.82
C PRO A 155 -5.23 10.99 20.50
N PRO A 156 -4.57 10.30 21.46
CA PRO A 156 -5.13 9.10 22.09
C PRO A 156 -6.48 9.31 22.77
N VAL A 157 -6.75 10.53 23.28
CA VAL A 157 -8.04 10.92 23.84
C VAL A 157 -9.14 10.90 22.79
N VAL A 158 -8.88 11.46 21.60
CA VAL A 158 -9.83 11.48 20.49
C VAL A 158 -10.07 10.07 19.97
N TRP A 159 -8.99 9.31 19.83
CA TRP A 159 -9.05 7.92 19.42
C TRP A 159 -9.89 7.08 20.39
N ALA A 160 -9.71 7.28 21.70
CA ALA A 160 -10.43 6.52 22.73
C ALA A 160 -11.93 6.77 22.68
N TYR A 161 -12.38 8.03 22.77
CA TYR A 161 -13.83 8.27 22.86
C TYR A 161 -14.54 7.88 21.55
N LYS A 162 -13.91 8.08 20.38
CA LYS A 162 -14.50 7.67 19.09
C LYS A 162 -14.60 6.16 18.95
N ASN A 163 -13.58 5.40 19.34
CA ASN A 163 -13.64 3.93 19.33
C ASN A 163 -14.64 3.36 20.35
N MET A 164 -14.96 4.12 21.40
CA MET A 164 -16.02 3.78 22.34
C MET A 164 -17.42 4.16 21.83
N GLY A 165 -17.54 4.72 20.61
CA GLY A 165 -18.81 5.16 20.04
C GLY A 165 -19.38 6.42 20.71
N LEU A 166 -18.53 7.22 21.36
CA LEU A 166 -18.93 8.44 22.06
C LEU A 166 -18.72 9.67 21.17
N ASN A 167 -19.47 10.74 21.45
CA ASN A 167 -19.31 12.03 20.77
C ASN A 167 -18.28 12.95 21.46
N ALA A 168 -17.95 12.67 22.72
CA ALA A 168 -17.02 13.45 23.52
C ALA A 168 -16.39 12.59 24.63
N PRO A 169 -15.26 13.02 25.21
CA PRO A 169 -14.68 12.35 26.37
C PRO A 169 -15.66 12.36 27.56
N PRO A 170 -15.89 11.21 28.24
CA PRO A 170 -16.61 11.18 29.50
C PRO A 170 -15.96 12.10 30.55
N ALA A 171 -16.77 12.79 31.34
CA ALA A 171 -16.31 13.62 32.44
C ALA A 171 -16.04 12.77 33.70
N PRO A 172 -15.21 13.25 34.65
CA PRO A 172 -15.07 12.61 35.95
C PRO A 172 -16.44 12.41 36.64
N GLY A 173 -16.72 11.17 37.05
CA GLY A 173 -18.01 10.78 37.65
C GLY A 173 -18.99 10.10 36.69
N ASP A 174 -18.74 10.15 35.37
CA ASP A 174 -19.48 9.36 34.38
C ASP A 174 -19.20 7.85 34.59
N PRO A 175 -20.21 6.96 34.51
CA PRO A 175 -20.01 5.51 34.61
C PRO A 175 -18.95 4.96 33.67
N ASN A 176 -18.77 5.56 32.49
CA ASN A 176 -17.79 5.15 31.47
C ASN A 176 -16.39 5.75 31.69
N TYR A 177 -16.20 6.67 32.65
CA TYR A 177 -14.95 7.41 32.83
C TYR A 177 -13.75 6.48 33.09
N ALA A 178 -13.93 5.46 33.93
CA ALA A 178 -12.87 4.52 34.25
C ALA A 178 -12.41 3.73 33.01
N ASP A 179 -13.35 3.29 32.19
CA ASP A 179 -13.07 2.56 30.95
C ASP A 179 -12.43 3.46 29.90
N PHE A 180 -12.91 4.70 29.79
CA PHE A 180 -12.30 5.71 28.94
C PHE A 180 -10.83 5.96 29.30
N GLN A 181 -10.50 6.15 30.58
CA GLN A 181 -9.11 6.35 31.01
C GLN A 181 -8.22 5.12 30.69
N ARG A 182 -8.74 3.91 30.87
CA ARG A 182 -8.01 2.68 30.49
C ARG A 182 -7.77 2.62 28.98
N THR A 183 -8.76 2.97 28.17
CA THR A 183 -8.65 3.03 26.71
C THR A 183 -7.64 4.08 26.26
N VAL A 184 -7.66 5.29 26.84
CA VAL A 184 -6.68 6.35 26.57
C VAL A 184 -5.25 5.86 26.87
N GLN A 185 -5.03 5.18 28.00
CA GLN A 185 -3.71 4.62 28.34
C GLN A 185 -3.27 3.53 27.34
N GLY A 186 -4.18 2.67 26.91
CA GLY A 186 -3.94 1.67 25.86
C GLY A 186 -3.48 2.31 24.56
N LEU A 187 -4.25 3.27 24.06
CA LEU A 187 -3.98 3.95 22.79
C LEU A 187 -2.74 4.87 22.86
N THR A 188 -2.45 5.42 24.04
CA THR A 188 -1.19 6.16 24.26
C THR A 188 0.02 5.25 24.09
N ARG A 189 -0.03 3.99 24.57
CA ARG A 189 1.04 3.02 24.35
C ARG A 189 1.20 2.67 22.88
N VAL A 190 0.09 2.45 22.16
CA VAL A 190 0.10 2.20 20.71
C VAL A 190 0.77 3.37 19.99
N GLN A 191 0.26 4.58 20.18
CA GLN A 191 0.78 5.77 19.53
C GLN A 191 2.26 6.00 19.83
N ASN A 192 2.68 5.94 21.10
CA ASN A 192 4.08 6.15 21.48
C ASN A 192 5.02 5.08 20.91
N SER A 193 4.51 3.88 20.66
CA SER A 193 5.30 2.79 20.11
C SER A 193 5.51 2.90 18.60
N SER A 194 4.54 3.46 17.87
CA SER A 194 4.49 3.24 16.41
C SER A 194 3.88 4.35 15.55
N HIS A 195 3.31 5.43 16.12
CA HIS A 195 2.62 6.44 15.33
C HIS A 195 3.00 7.90 15.59
N THR A 196 2.80 8.74 14.57
CA THR A 196 3.00 10.20 14.66
C THR A 196 1.72 10.95 14.98
N SER A 197 1.66 11.57 16.17
CA SER A 197 0.55 12.47 16.56
C SER A 197 0.55 13.80 15.79
N GLN A 198 -0.59 14.51 15.76
CA GLN A 198 -0.74 15.82 15.12
C GLN A 198 0.36 16.85 15.48
N GLY A 199 0.65 17.02 16.77
CA GLY A 199 1.70 17.95 17.21
C GLY A 199 3.09 17.51 16.78
N ALA A 200 3.37 16.21 16.84
CA ALA A 200 4.65 15.67 16.39
C ALA A 200 4.83 15.77 14.87
N PHE A 201 3.75 15.58 14.11
CA PHE A 201 3.71 15.83 12.67
C PHE A 201 4.04 17.29 12.36
N GLY A 202 3.38 18.25 13.03
CA GLY A 202 3.70 19.67 12.90
C GLY A 202 5.14 19.99 13.27
N TYR A 203 5.68 19.36 14.32
CA TYR A 203 7.09 19.50 14.68
C TYR A 203 8.01 18.99 13.58
N ILE A 204 7.77 17.80 13.01
CA ILE A 204 8.52 17.25 11.87
C ILE A 204 8.54 18.23 10.71
N LEU A 205 7.37 18.76 10.31
CA LEU A 205 7.29 19.76 9.23
C LEU A 205 8.11 21.01 9.53
N GLY A 206 8.14 21.45 10.80
CA GLY A 206 8.94 22.57 11.26
C GLY A 206 10.45 22.34 11.15
N ARG A 207 10.90 21.09 11.02
CA ARG A 207 12.32 20.72 10.87
C ARG A 207 12.76 20.57 9.41
N ILE A 208 11.84 20.54 8.46
CA ILE A 208 12.15 20.39 7.03
C ILE A 208 12.40 21.78 6.45
N GLU A 209 13.63 22.01 5.98
CA GLU A 209 14.02 23.22 5.27
C GLU A 209 15.00 22.89 4.13
N PRO A 210 14.71 23.30 2.88
CA PRO A 210 13.48 23.98 2.43
C PRO A 210 12.22 23.13 2.57
N LYS A 211 11.08 23.79 2.72
CA LYS A 211 9.76 23.15 2.83
C LYS A 211 9.41 22.32 1.58
N PRO A 212 8.66 21.21 1.73
CA PRO A 212 8.05 20.53 0.60
C PRO A 212 7.13 21.47 -0.19
N ARG A 213 7.01 21.29 -1.51
CA ARG A 213 6.04 22.07 -2.32
C ARG A 213 4.60 21.76 -1.92
N LEU A 214 4.32 20.51 -1.53
CA LEU A 214 3.07 20.09 -0.91
C LEU A 214 3.31 18.99 0.12
N THR A 215 2.71 19.13 1.29
CA THR A 215 2.64 18.08 2.30
C THR A 215 1.26 17.42 2.28
N VAL A 216 1.23 16.09 2.38
CA VAL A 216 -0.01 15.30 2.47
C VAL A 216 0.01 14.54 3.78
N ALA A 217 -0.90 14.87 4.69
CA ALA A 217 -1.10 14.04 5.88
C ALA A 217 -2.06 12.90 5.54
N THR A 218 -1.60 11.67 5.72
CA THR A 218 -2.37 10.43 5.49
C THR A 218 -2.48 9.62 6.77
N HIS A 219 -3.18 8.48 6.70
CA HIS A 219 -3.41 7.57 7.84
C HIS A 219 -4.10 8.27 9.03
N PHE A 220 -4.75 9.39 8.74
CA PHE A 220 -5.51 10.21 9.65
C PHE A 220 -6.99 9.90 9.44
N PRO A 221 -7.75 9.50 10.48
CA PRO A 221 -9.20 9.38 10.39
C PRO A 221 -9.82 10.78 10.17
N VAL A 222 -9.92 11.18 8.90
CA VAL A 222 -10.43 12.50 8.54
C VAL A 222 -11.92 12.56 8.83
N ALA A 223 -12.32 13.49 9.70
CA ALA A 223 -13.71 13.72 10.06
C ALA A 223 -13.94 15.22 10.29
N ASP A 224 -15.19 15.65 10.13
CA ASP A 224 -15.58 17.07 10.29
C ASP A 224 -15.15 17.65 11.65
N ASP A 225 -15.14 16.82 12.69
CA ASP A 225 -14.78 17.20 14.06
C ASP A 225 -13.29 17.00 14.41
N THR A 226 -12.46 16.54 13.47
CA THR A 226 -11.01 16.33 13.71
C THR A 226 -10.11 17.25 12.88
N VAL A 227 -10.55 17.70 11.71
CA VAL A 227 -9.71 18.45 10.75
C VAL A 227 -9.25 19.82 11.28
N ALA A 228 -10.12 20.56 11.96
CA ALA A 228 -9.79 21.89 12.46
C ALA A 228 -8.79 21.83 13.61
N SER A 229 -8.99 20.91 14.56
CA SER A 229 -8.03 20.72 15.66
C SER A 229 -6.69 20.17 15.17
N ALA A 230 -6.71 19.31 14.14
CA ALA A 230 -5.49 18.82 13.50
C ALA A 230 -4.69 19.99 12.90
N LEU A 231 -5.33 20.85 12.09
CA LEU A 231 -4.66 22.00 11.49
C LEU A 231 -4.06 22.93 12.56
N ASN A 232 -4.85 23.25 13.59
CA ASN A 232 -4.39 24.09 14.70
C ASN A 232 -3.16 23.50 15.40
N SER A 233 -3.15 22.17 15.63
CA SER A 233 -2.01 21.49 16.24
C SER A 233 -0.77 21.51 15.35
N VAL A 234 -0.92 21.45 14.03
CA VAL A 234 0.19 21.59 13.08
C VAL A 234 0.70 23.03 13.07
N GLN A 235 -0.20 24.01 13.00
CA GLN A 235 0.12 25.43 12.99
C GLN A 235 0.81 25.93 14.26
N ALA A 236 0.60 25.26 15.40
CA ALA A 236 1.35 25.54 16.62
C ALA A 236 2.88 25.34 16.47
N HIS A 237 3.31 24.56 15.47
CA HIS A 237 4.72 24.33 15.13
C HIS A 237 5.13 24.94 13.79
N CYS A 238 4.18 25.10 12.85
CA CYS A 238 4.38 25.70 11.54
C CYS A 238 3.32 26.79 11.30
N PRO A 239 3.45 27.98 11.91
CA PRO A 239 2.38 28.99 11.91
C PRO A 239 1.98 29.48 10.52
N ASP A 240 2.91 29.43 9.55
CA ASP A 240 2.71 29.90 8.18
C ASP A 240 2.11 28.85 7.24
N VAL A 241 1.86 27.62 7.73
CA VAL A 241 1.30 26.55 6.89
C VAL A 241 -0.18 26.81 6.59
N GLU A 242 -0.53 26.76 5.31
CA GLU A 242 -1.88 26.98 4.82
C GLU A 242 -2.48 25.69 4.23
N MET A 243 -3.66 25.32 4.74
CA MET A 243 -4.44 24.19 4.21
C MET A 243 -4.83 24.44 2.74
N GLY A 244 -4.62 23.45 1.89
CA GLY A 244 -4.87 23.52 0.45
C GLY A 244 -3.73 24.14 -0.36
N ARG A 245 -2.79 24.87 0.27
CA ARG A 245 -1.58 25.39 -0.39
C ARG A 245 -0.35 24.56 -0.04
N ASP A 246 -0.01 24.52 1.25
CA ASP A 246 1.21 23.89 1.75
C ASP A 246 0.95 22.49 2.29
N ILE A 247 -0.27 22.26 2.80
CA ILE A 247 -0.70 21.00 3.40
C ILE A 247 -2.10 20.58 2.97
N VAL A 248 -2.33 19.27 2.82
CA VAL A 248 -3.65 18.68 2.61
C VAL A 248 -3.86 17.43 3.46
N TRP A 249 -5.13 17.14 3.76
CA TRP A 249 -5.57 15.87 4.35
C TRP A 249 -5.91 14.92 3.21
N SER A 250 -5.31 13.73 3.18
CA SER A 250 -5.66 12.74 2.18
C SER A 250 -7.07 12.19 2.42
N PHE A 251 -7.81 11.93 1.35
CA PHE A 251 -9.07 11.21 1.37
C PHE A 251 -9.04 10.11 0.32
N ASP A 252 -9.91 9.11 0.49
CA ASP A 252 -10.17 8.14 -0.56
C ASP A 252 -10.53 8.85 -1.87
N LEU A 253 -9.92 8.39 -2.96
CA LEU A 253 -10.04 8.97 -4.30
C LEU A 253 -9.39 10.34 -4.49
N MET A 254 -8.59 10.85 -3.54
CA MET A 254 -7.71 11.99 -3.80
C MET A 254 -6.70 11.63 -4.89
N VAL A 255 -6.50 12.54 -5.85
CA VAL A 255 -5.52 12.42 -6.93
C VAL A 255 -4.64 13.66 -6.94
N LEU A 256 -3.33 13.48 -6.96
CA LEU A 256 -2.38 14.57 -7.17
C LEU A 256 -1.82 14.49 -8.59
N ARG A 257 -1.86 15.60 -9.33
CA ARG A 257 -1.11 15.75 -10.59
C ARG A 257 0.06 16.67 -10.34
N ILE A 258 1.27 16.15 -10.53
CA ILE A 258 2.50 16.83 -10.16
C ILE A 258 3.19 17.26 -11.43
N PHE A 259 3.40 18.58 -11.57
CA PHE A 259 4.12 19.21 -12.67
C PHE A 259 5.34 19.96 -12.15
N PRO A 260 6.33 20.26 -13.00
CA PRO A 260 7.50 21.06 -12.59
C PRO A 260 7.14 22.41 -11.95
N ASP A 261 6.08 23.05 -12.41
CA ASP A 261 5.65 24.40 -12.01
C ASP A 261 4.47 24.42 -11.02
N ARG A 262 3.66 23.36 -10.96
CA ARG A 262 2.47 23.31 -10.09
C ARG A 262 2.10 21.90 -9.62
N ILE A 263 1.25 21.83 -8.59
CA ILE A 263 0.63 20.58 -8.14
C ILE A 263 -0.89 20.80 -8.12
N GLU A 264 -1.63 19.95 -8.82
CA GLU A 264 -3.09 20.00 -8.86
C GLU A 264 -3.67 18.94 -7.92
N GLN A 265 -4.55 19.37 -7.01
CA GLN A 265 -5.29 18.50 -6.11
C GLN A 265 -6.67 18.20 -6.71
N CYS A 266 -6.92 16.93 -6.99
CA CYS A 266 -8.11 16.44 -7.67
C CYS A 266 -8.82 15.38 -6.83
N ARG A 267 -10.07 15.08 -7.19
CA ARG A 267 -10.81 13.92 -6.70
C ARG A 267 -11.24 13.07 -7.89
N ALA A 268 -10.96 11.77 -7.86
CA ALA A 268 -11.47 10.86 -8.87
C ALA A 268 -12.98 10.67 -8.67
N ASP A 269 -13.75 10.90 -9.74
CA ASP A 269 -15.15 10.52 -9.84
C ASP A 269 -15.25 9.18 -10.56
N VAL A 270 -15.61 8.13 -9.82
CA VAL A 270 -15.62 6.74 -10.30
C VAL A 270 -17.02 6.15 -10.21
N SER A 271 -17.40 5.37 -11.22
CA SER A 271 -18.67 4.64 -11.19
C SER A 271 -18.66 3.63 -10.05
N ARG A 272 -19.71 3.63 -9.23
CA ARG A 272 -19.95 2.63 -8.18
C ARG A 272 -20.35 1.25 -8.75
N PHE A 273 -20.59 1.18 -10.06
CA PHE A 273 -21.08 0.01 -10.78
C PHE A 273 -20.23 -0.29 -12.03
N SER A 274 -18.95 0.10 -12.04
CA SER A 274 -18.07 -0.21 -13.17
C SER A 274 -17.87 -1.72 -13.28
N PHE A 275 -17.90 -2.23 -14.51
CA PHE A 275 -17.41 -3.57 -14.83
C PHE A 275 -15.88 -3.57 -14.95
N THR A 276 -15.28 -4.76 -15.12
CA THR A 276 -13.85 -4.87 -15.39
C THR A 276 -13.46 -4.13 -16.67
N PRO A 277 -12.27 -3.50 -16.72
CA PRO A 277 -11.80 -2.85 -17.94
C PRO A 277 -11.66 -3.87 -19.08
N PRO A 278 -11.81 -3.45 -20.35
CA PRO A 278 -11.59 -4.33 -21.49
C PRO A 278 -10.22 -5.01 -21.43
N VAL A 279 -10.20 -6.35 -21.48
CA VAL A 279 -8.98 -7.14 -21.42
C VAL A 279 -8.21 -6.97 -22.72
N ARG A 280 -6.91 -6.67 -22.62
CA ARG A 280 -5.97 -6.73 -23.75
C ARG A 280 -5.23 -8.06 -23.70
N VAL A 281 -5.67 -9.02 -24.50
CA VAL A 281 -5.02 -10.33 -24.60
C VAL A 281 -3.80 -10.20 -25.51
N PRO A 282 -2.58 -10.50 -25.02
CA PRO A 282 -1.38 -10.46 -25.85
C PRO A 282 -1.34 -11.62 -26.84
N ASP A 283 -0.64 -11.44 -27.96
CA ASP A 283 -0.34 -12.51 -28.90
C ASP A 283 0.64 -13.54 -28.28
N GLY A 284 0.67 -14.74 -28.86
CA GLY A 284 1.65 -15.76 -28.47
C GLY A 284 1.39 -16.38 -27.10
N LEU A 285 0.11 -16.50 -26.71
CA LEU A 285 -0.32 -17.26 -25.54
C LEU A 285 0.33 -18.65 -25.51
N LEU A 286 0.93 -18.99 -24.37
CA LEU A 286 1.50 -20.32 -24.15
C LEU A 286 0.41 -21.32 -23.75
N PRO A 287 0.62 -22.62 -23.98
CA PRO A 287 -0.32 -23.65 -23.54
C PRO A 287 -0.61 -23.55 -22.04
N PRO A 288 -1.88 -23.65 -21.62
CA PRO A 288 -2.25 -23.68 -20.20
C PRO A 288 -1.60 -24.84 -19.44
N LYS A 289 -1.51 -24.72 -18.11
CA LYS A 289 -0.99 -25.80 -17.26
C LYS A 289 -1.90 -27.01 -17.33
N TYR A 290 -3.20 -26.79 -17.18
CA TYR A 290 -4.24 -27.80 -17.33
C TYR A 290 -4.82 -27.74 -18.73
N ARG A 291 -4.50 -28.75 -19.54
CA ARG A 291 -4.85 -28.80 -20.96
C ARG A 291 -5.30 -30.19 -21.36
N ASP A 292 -6.15 -30.24 -22.36
CA ASP A 292 -6.66 -31.46 -22.94
C ASP A 292 -5.63 -32.11 -23.89
N GLY A 293 -6.00 -33.24 -24.50
CA GLY A 293 -5.16 -33.95 -25.47
C GLY A 293 -4.86 -33.18 -26.77
N THR A 294 -5.54 -32.05 -27.01
CA THR A 294 -5.32 -31.15 -28.16
C THR A 294 -4.42 -29.96 -27.82
N GLY A 295 -4.14 -29.76 -26.52
CA GLY A 295 -3.37 -28.63 -26.00
C GLY A 295 -4.22 -27.40 -25.67
N ALA A 296 -5.55 -27.48 -25.81
CA ALA A 296 -6.47 -26.45 -25.37
C ALA A 296 -6.68 -26.52 -23.85
N GLY A 297 -7.09 -25.41 -23.23
CA GLY A 297 -7.38 -25.36 -21.79
C GLY A 297 -8.46 -26.37 -21.38
N ASP A 298 -8.18 -27.15 -20.33
CA ASP A 298 -9.14 -28.12 -19.79
C ASP A 298 -9.75 -27.61 -18.47
N PRO A 299 -10.94 -26.99 -18.51
CA PRO A 299 -11.60 -26.51 -17.30
C PRO A 299 -12.03 -27.64 -16.35
N TYR A 300 -12.05 -28.89 -16.80
CA TYR A 300 -12.49 -30.04 -16.02
C TYR A 300 -11.34 -30.82 -15.38
N ALA A 301 -10.08 -30.48 -15.68
CA ALA A 301 -8.90 -31.19 -15.19
C ALA A 301 -8.83 -31.31 -13.65
N GLN A 302 -9.46 -30.38 -12.92
CA GLN A 302 -9.46 -30.33 -11.45
C GLN A 302 -10.85 -30.29 -10.82
N ILE A 303 -11.92 -30.29 -11.63
CA ILE A 303 -13.29 -30.13 -11.11
C ILE A 303 -13.91 -31.51 -10.89
N ASP A 304 -14.44 -31.74 -9.68
CA ASP A 304 -15.33 -32.86 -9.41
C ASP A 304 -16.75 -32.51 -9.89
N ILE A 305 -17.18 -33.18 -10.96
CA ILE A 305 -18.50 -32.97 -11.58
C ILE A 305 -19.55 -33.98 -11.08
N ALA A 306 -19.25 -34.82 -10.08
CA ALA A 306 -20.14 -35.89 -9.63
C ALA A 306 -21.52 -35.42 -9.15
N THR A 307 -21.64 -34.14 -8.77
CA THR A 307 -22.89 -33.52 -8.30
C THR A 307 -23.36 -32.38 -9.20
N GLN A 308 -22.81 -32.26 -10.42
CA GLN A 308 -23.21 -31.23 -11.38
C GLN A 308 -24.68 -31.39 -11.78
N ILE A 309 -25.42 -30.29 -11.76
CA ILE A 309 -26.72 -30.19 -12.42
C ILE A 309 -26.45 -29.68 -13.85
N PRO A 310 -26.63 -30.51 -14.90
CA PRO A 310 -26.40 -30.06 -16.26
C PRO A 310 -27.49 -29.09 -16.72
N PRO A 311 -27.22 -28.21 -17.70
CA PRO A 311 -28.23 -27.32 -18.27
C PRO A 311 -29.40 -28.11 -18.90
N THR A 312 -29.13 -29.33 -19.38
CA THR A 312 -30.13 -30.23 -19.96
C THR A 312 -30.04 -31.61 -19.30
N ASN A 313 -31.19 -32.17 -18.92
CA ASN A 313 -31.31 -33.53 -18.41
C ASN A 313 -31.05 -34.57 -19.51
N PRO A 314 -30.77 -35.84 -19.15
CA PRO A 314 -30.58 -36.91 -20.12
C PRO A 314 -31.76 -37.15 -21.07
N ASP A 315 -32.97 -36.73 -20.69
CA ASP A 315 -34.19 -36.83 -21.50
C ASP A 315 -34.41 -35.63 -22.44
N GLY A 316 -33.48 -34.66 -22.45
CA GLY A 316 -33.56 -33.45 -23.27
C GLY A 316 -34.33 -32.30 -22.64
N THR A 317 -34.86 -32.43 -21.43
CA THR A 317 -35.54 -31.33 -20.73
C THR A 317 -34.53 -30.32 -20.16
N GLU A 318 -34.82 -29.03 -20.26
CA GLU A 318 -33.94 -27.96 -19.78
C GLU A 318 -34.10 -27.73 -18.26
N ASN A 319 -32.98 -27.60 -17.54
CA ASN A 319 -32.94 -27.18 -16.14
C ASN A 319 -32.73 -25.67 -16.00
N TYR A 320 -31.74 -25.13 -16.73
CA TYR A 320 -31.44 -23.70 -16.82
C TYR A 320 -30.81 -23.38 -18.18
N ARG A 321 -30.98 -22.14 -18.64
CA ARG A 321 -30.43 -21.69 -19.92
C ARG A 321 -28.99 -21.22 -19.75
N GLU A 322 -28.15 -21.55 -20.73
CA GLU A 322 -26.73 -21.19 -20.73
C GLU A 322 -26.49 -19.69 -20.88
N ASP A 323 -27.45 -18.94 -21.44
CA ASP A 323 -27.37 -17.48 -21.57
C ASP A 323 -27.69 -16.72 -20.27
N GLY A 324 -28.05 -17.45 -19.21
CA GLY A 324 -28.30 -16.90 -17.88
C GLY A 324 -29.66 -16.21 -17.72
N TYR A 325 -30.59 -16.37 -18.68
CA TYR A 325 -31.95 -15.79 -18.64
C TYR A 325 -33.06 -16.83 -18.65
#